data_AF-A0A9E0NT70-F1
#
_entry.id   AF-A0A9E0NT70-F1
#
_cell.length_a   1.000
_cell.length_b   1.000
_cell.length_c   1.000
_cell.angle_alpha   90.00
_cell.angle_beta   90.00
_cell.angle_gamma   90.00
#
_symmetry.space_group_name_H-M   'P 1'
#
loop_
_entity.id
_entity.type
_entity.pdbx_description
1 polymer ?
#
loop_
_entity_poly.entity_id
_entity_poly.type
_entity_poly.pdbx_seq_one_letter_code
_entity_poly.pdbx_strand_id
1 'polypeptide(L)'
;LTTGNGVNGFTLDRSTGTFVLTHPGMRIPETAREFAINMSNQRHWEAPVQRYVEELLAGKTGPRGKDYNMRWVASMVAEVHRILCRGGVFMYPKDARDPSKPGKLRLMYEANPMSFIVEQAGGIATDGHRRILDIPPEGLHQRVAVFLGAREEVETVTRYHQD
;
A
#
# COMPACT_ATOMS: atom_id res chain seq x y z
N LEU A 1 14.62 -7.08 0.89
CA LEU A 1 14.95 -8.11 -0.13
C LEU A 1 14.05 -9.30 0.06
N THR A 2 13.48 -9.82 -1.03
CA THR A 2 12.82 -11.12 -1.05
C THR A 2 13.20 -11.87 -2.33
N THR A 3 13.28 -13.19 -2.23
CA THR A 3 13.45 -14.13 -3.35
C THR A 3 12.30 -15.15 -3.41
N GLY A 4 11.18 -14.86 -2.73
CA GLY A 4 10.02 -15.76 -2.63
C GLY A 4 9.90 -16.52 -1.30
N ASN A 5 10.85 -16.34 -0.37
CA ASN A 5 10.86 -17.00 0.94
C ASN A 5 10.96 -15.98 2.10
N GLY A 6 10.02 -15.05 2.16
CA GLY A 6 9.98 -13.98 3.17
C GLY A 6 10.81 -12.75 2.80
N VAL A 7 10.88 -11.79 3.72
CA VAL A 7 11.50 -10.48 3.51
C VAL A 7 12.59 -10.22 4.53
N ASN A 8 13.75 -9.76 4.07
CA ASN A 8 14.88 -9.34 4.91
C ASN A 8 15.28 -7.90 4.61
N GLY A 9 15.55 -7.11 5.65
CA GLY A 9 16.08 -5.73 5.54
C GLY A 9 17.58 -5.70 5.78
N PHE A 10 18.30 -5.03 4.89
CA PHE A 10 19.74 -4.81 5.00
C PHE A 10 20.03 -3.32 5.08
N THR A 11 20.93 -2.92 5.97
CA THR A 11 21.38 -1.53 6.12
C THR A 11 22.81 -1.41 5.62
N LEU A 12 23.09 -0.37 4.85
CA LEU A 12 24.45 -0.05 4.41
C LEU A 12 25.28 0.45 5.59
N ASP A 13 26.33 -0.28 5.95
CA ASP A 13 27.41 0.23 6.78
C ASP A 13 28.34 1.08 5.91
N ARG A 14 28.37 2.39 6.19
CA ARG A 14 29.16 3.36 5.42
C ARG A 14 30.66 3.24 5.66
N SER A 15 31.09 2.64 6.78
CA SER A 15 32.51 2.49 7.10
C SER A 15 33.16 1.37 6.27
N THR A 16 32.41 0.30 6.02
CA THR A 16 32.88 -0.87 5.28
C THR A 16 32.37 -0.93 3.84
N GLY A 17 31.33 -0.16 3.51
CA GLY A 17 30.66 -0.22 2.20
C GLY A 17 29.81 -1.48 2.00
N THR A 18 29.49 -2.18 3.09
CA THR A 18 28.77 -3.47 3.03
C THR A 18 27.33 -3.34 3.51
N PHE A 19 26.42 -4.09 2.89
CA PHE A 19 25.04 -4.21 3.37
C PHE A 19 24.95 -5.32 4.43
N VAL A 20 24.63 -4.94 5.66
CA VAL A 20 24.52 -5.85 6.80
C VAL A 20 23.05 -6.18 7.05
N LEU A 21 22.75 -7.45 7.32
CA LEU A 21 21.41 -7.88 7.70
C LEU A 21 21.03 -7.26 9.05
N THR A 22 20.00 -6.42 9.06
CA THR A 22 19.55 -5.70 10.27
C THR A 22 18.11 -6.03 10.66
N HIS A 23 17.31 -6.50 9.72
CA HIS A 23 15.90 -6.85 9.95
C HIS A 23 15.60 -8.22 9.33
N PRO A 24 15.92 -9.32 10.02
CA PRO A 24 15.60 -10.67 9.52
C PRO A 24 14.09 -10.93 9.59
N GLY A 25 13.54 -11.57 8.56
CA GLY A 25 12.17 -12.11 8.58
C GLY A 25 11.07 -11.07 8.84
N MET A 26 11.14 -9.91 8.17
CA MET A 26 10.17 -8.82 8.32
C MET A 26 8.73 -9.30 8.03
N ARG A 27 7.79 -8.88 8.87
CA ARG A 27 6.36 -9.18 8.77
C ARG A 27 5.54 -7.92 8.97
N ILE A 28 4.53 -7.73 8.12
CA ILE A 28 3.55 -6.66 8.26
C ILE A 28 2.46 -7.13 9.22
N PRO A 29 2.12 -6.37 10.28
CA PRO A 29 0.97 -6.68 11.13
C PRO A 29 -0.35 -6.75 10.32
N GLU A 30 -1.22 -7.69 10.67
CA GLU A 30 -2.50 -7.88 9.96
C GLU A 30 -3.45 -6.68 10.10
N THR A 31 -3.36 -5.95 11.20
CA THR A 31 -4.16 -4.78 11.53
C THR A 31 -3.30 -3.51 11.48
N ALA A 32 -3.92 -2.35 11.28
CA ALA A 32 -3.21 -1.08 11.25
C ALA A 32 -3.84 0.00 12.13
N ARG A 33 -3.01 0.99 12.47
CA ARG A 33 -3.41 2.29 13.05
C ARG A 33 -2.78 3.46 12.30
N GLU A 34 -2.20 3.21 11.13
CA GLU A 34 -1.65 4.24 10.25
C GLU A 34 -2.15 4.03 8.81
N PHE A 35 -2.48 5.14 8.13
CA PHE A 35 -2.81 5.12 6.71
C PHE A 35 -2.09 6.23 5.96
N ALA A 36 -1.84 6.00 4.67
CA ALA A 36 -1.16 6.93 3.80
C ALA A 36 -1.88 7.08 2.46
N ILE A 37 -2.35 8.29 2.19
CA ILE A 37 -3.00 8.69 0.94
C ILE A 37 -2.83 10.20 0.74
N ASN A 38 -2.78 10.66 -0.51
CA ASN A 38 -2.74 12.10 -0.78
C ASN A 38 -4.11 12.76 -0.58
N MET A 39 -4.40 13.22 0.64
CA MET A 39 -5.67 13.88 1.01
C MET A 39 -6.06 15.07 0.13
N SER A 40 -5.09 15.76 -0.50
CA SER A 40 -5.39 16.89 -1.40
C SER A 40 -6.25 16.50 -2.61
N ASN A 41 -6.31 15.20 -2.93
CA ASN A 41 -7.12 14.64 -4.01
C ASN A 41 -8.50 14.13 -3.55
N GLN A 42 -8.91 14.32 -2.28
CA GLN A 42 -10.13 13.72 -1.73
C GLN A 42 -11.37 13.86 -2.62
N ARG A 43 -11.61 15.06 -3.15
CA ARG A 43 -12.75 15.38 -4.03
C ARG A 43 -12.78 14.61 -5.36
N HIS A 44 -11.70 13.94 -5.72
CA HIS A 44 -11.56 13.20 -6.98
C HIS A 44 -11.50 11.68 -6.78
N TRP A 45 -11.52 11.20 -5.54
CA TRP A 45 -11.53 9.76 -5.29
C TRP A 45 -12.88 9.16 -5.60
N GLU A 46 -12.87 7.88 -5.94
CA GLU A 46 -14.08 7.07 -6.04
C GLU A 46 -14.74 6.94 -4.66
N ALA A 47 -16.07 6.80 -4.64
CA ALA A 47 -16.86 6.74 -3.41
C ALA A 47 -16.36 5.69 -2.39
N PRO A 48 -15.90 4.48 -2.80
CA PRO A 48 -15.33 3.50 -1.88
C PRO A 48 -14.14 4.00 -1.07
N VAL A 49 -13.26 4.79 -1.70
CA VAL A 49 -12.07 5.36 -1.06
C VAL A 49 -12.45 6.51 -0.14
N GLN A 50 -13.41 7.35 -0.54
CA GLN A 50 -13.94 8.42 0.32
C GLN A 50 -14.54 7.83 1.60
N ARG A 51 -15.46 6.85 1.46
CA ARG A 51 -16.05 6.12 2.58
C ARG A 51 -14.97 5.52 3.48
N TYR A 52 -14.02 4.79 2.91
CA TYR A 52 -12.96 4.17 3.68
C TYR A 52 -12.20 5.19 4.53
N VAL A 53 -11.75 6.30 3.93
CA VAL A 53 -10.99 7.34 4.64
C VAL A 53 -11.84 8.07 5.67
N GLU A 54 -13.12 8.35 5.39
CA GLU A 54 -14.05 8.95 6.35
C GLU A 54 -14.22 8.08 7.60
N GLU A 55 -14.35 6.76 7.41
CA GLU A 55 -14.43 5.81 8.52
C GLU A 55 -13.15 5.79 9.36
N LEU A 56 -11.95 5.94 8.75
CA LEU A 56 -10.70 6.06 9.49
C LEU A 56 -10.63 7.36 10.31
N LEU A 57 -11.09 8.48 9.72
CA LEU A 57 -11.06 9.80 10.34
C LEU A 57 -12.08 9.98 11.45
N ALA A 58 -13.20 9.24 11.42
CA ALA A 58 -14.17 9.19 12.50
C ALA A 58 -13.59 8.59 13.80
N GLY A 59 -12.46 7.88 13.72
CA GLY A 59 -11.75 7.38 14.90
C GLY A 59 -12.60 6.46 15.77
N LYS A 60 -12.44 6.55 17.09
CA LYS A 60 -13.19 5.72 18.06
C LYS A 60 -14.71 5.85 18.01
N THR A 61 -15.26 6.97 17.54
CA THR A 61 -16.72 7.16 17.43
C THR A 61 -17.28 6.65 16.11
N GLY A 62 -16.40 6.34 15.14
CA GLY A 62 -16.76 5.75 13.86
C GLY A 62 -16.90 4.23 13.90
N PRO A 63 -17.29 3.62 12.77
CA PRO A 63 -17.52 2.18 12.68
C PRO A 63 -16.24 1.35 12.86
N ARG A 64 -15.06 1.96 12.77
CA ARG A 64 -13.76 1.29 12.98
C ARG A 64 -13.40 1.13 14.46
N GLY A 65 -14.00 1.92 15.35
CA GLY A 65 -13.80 1.82 16.81
C GLY A 65 -12.35 2.05 17.29
N LYS A 66 -11.46 2.61 16.45
CA LYS A 66 -10.05 2.86 16.78
C LYS A 66 -9.54 4.12 16.08
N ASP A 67 -8.58 4.81 16.71
CA ASP A 67 -7.96 6.01 16.15
C ASP A 67 -6.85 5.65 15.16
N TYR A 68 -6.81 6.35 14.03
CA TYR A 68 -5.78 6.20 13.01
C TYR A 68 -4.94 7.47 12.86
N ASN A 69 -3.64 7.30 12.64
CA ASN A 69 -2.72 8.37 12.30
C ASN A 69 -2.46 8.41 10.80
N MET A 70 -2.62 9.59 10.19
CA MET A 70 -2.23 9.79 8.80
C MET A 70 -0.70 10.00 8.68
N ARG A 71 -0.09 9.37 7.67
CA ARG A 71 1.29 9.61 7.23
C ARG A 71 1.32 9.81 5.73
N TRP A 72 2.09 10.76 5.22
CA TRP A 72 2.23 10.92 3.77
C TRP A 72 3.60 11.48 3.43
N VAL A 73 4.49 10.61 2.96
CA VAL A 73 5.86 10.96 2.54
C VAL A 73 5.92 11.31 1.04
N ALA A 74 4.86 11.00 0.28
CA ALA A 74 4.83 11.14 -1.19
C ALA A 74 5.90 10.32 -1.94
N SER A 75 6.47 9.30 -1.29
CA SER A 75 7.43 8.36 -1.87
C SER A 75 6.97 6.94 -1.56
N MET A 76 6.62 6.18 -2.60
CA MET A 76 6.14 4.80 -2.44
C MET A 76 7.17 3.91 -1.74
N VAL A 77 8.46 4.09 -2.05
CA VAL A 77 9.55 3.35 -1.40
C VAL A 77 9.59 3.63 0.10
N ALA A 78 9.46 4.90 0.49
CA ALA A 78 9.47 5.29 1.90
C ALA A 78 8.23 4.77 2.65
N GLU A 79 7.06 4.80 2.00
CA GLU A 79 5.81 4.29 2.57
C GLU A 79 5.86 2.76 2.75
N VAL A 80 6.30 2.01 1.74
CA VAL A 80 6.45 0.55 1.85
C VAL A 80 7.46 0.18 2.93
N HIS A 81 8.59 0.89 3.02
CA HIS A 81 9.57 0.69 4.08
C HIS A 81 8.95 0.94 5.47
N ARG A 82 8.21 2.04 5.65
CA ARG A 82 7.48 2.34 6.90
C ARG A 82 6.52 1.21 7.27
N ILE A 83 5.71 0.75 6.30
CA ILE A 83 4.74 -0.32 6.50
C ILE A 83 5.42 -1.62 6.92
N LEU A 84 6.54 -1.98 6.30
CA LEU A 84 7.33 -3.16 6.68
C LEU A 84 7.87 -3.08 8.12
N CYS A 85 8.19 -1.87 8.61
CA CYS A 85 8.75 -1.69 9.95
C CYS A 85 7.70 -1.61 11.06
N ARG A 86 6.52 -1.04 10.81
CA ARG A 86 5.54 -0.76 11.88
C ARG A 86 4.07 -0.95 11.49
N GLY A 87 3.80 -1.47 10.30
CA GLY A 87 2.45 -1.65 9.77
C GLY A 87 1.84 -0.37 9.20
N GLY A 88 0.60 -0.51 8.74
CA GLY A 88 -0.14 0.55 8.07
C GLY A 88 -0.62 0.14 6.68
N VAL A 89 -1.32 1.06 6.03
CA VAL A 89 -1.78 0.93 4.66
C VAL A 89 -1.33 2.13 3.83
N PHE A 90 -0.99 1.90 2.57
CA PHE A 90 -0.70 2.92 1.58
C PHE A 90 -1.67 2.78 0.40
N MET A 91 -2.20 3.91 -0.05
CA MET A 91 -3.16 3.99 -1.14
C MET A 91 -2.74 5.06 -2.15
N TYR A 92 -2.75 4.65 -3.41
CA TYR A 92 -2.67 5.52 -4.58
C TYR A 92 -3.83 5.13 -5.52
N PRO A 93 -5.07 5.55 -5.18
CA PRO A 93 -6.25 5.12 -5.90
C PRO A 93 -6.29 5.70 -7.31
N LYS A 94 -7.18 5.15 -8.14
CA LYS A 94 -7.65 5.81 -9.35
C LYS A 94 -8.33 7.13 -8.98
N ASP A 95 -8.30 8.07 -9.92
CA ASP A 95 -8.84 9.41 -9.73
C ASP A 95 -9.81 9.75 -10.86
N ALA A 96 -10.93 10.39 -10.54
CA ALA A 96 -12.01 10.69 -11.47
C ALA A 96 -11.71 11.81 -12.49
N ARG A 97 -10.59 12.56 -12.34
CA ARG A 97 -10.21 13.64 -13.27
C ARG A 97 -9.97 13.14 -14.70
N ASP A 98 -9.50 11.92 -14.84
CA ASP A 98 -9.29 11.28 -16.13
C ASP A 98 -9.72 9.81 -16.06
N PRO A 99 -11.00 9.52 -16.39
CA PRO A 99 -11.54 8.17 -16.31
C PRO A 99 -10.79 7.13 -17.16
N SER A 100 -10.07 7.58 -18.19
CA SER A 100 -9.27 6.71 -19.07
C SER A 100 -7.98 6.21 -18.40
N LYS A 101 -7.54 6.86 -17.32
CA LYS A 101 -6.33 6.48 -16.58
C LYS A 101 -6.70 5.57 -15.41
N PRO A 102 -6.24 4.30 -15.39
CA PRO A 102 -6.52 3.37 -14.29
C PRO A 102 -5.78 3.72 -12.99
N GLY A 103 -4.90 4.72 -13.00
CA GLY A 103 -4.11 5.15 -11.86
C GLY A 103 -2.90 5.98 -12.29
N LYS A 104 -1.97 6.23 -11.37
CA LYS A 104 -0.74 6.99 -11.64
C LYS A 104 0.54 6.16 -11.59
N LEU A 105 0.58 5.15 -10.74
CA LEU A 105 1.74 4.27 -10.60
C LEU A 105 1.78 3.28 -11.76
N ARG A 106 2.97 2.79 -12.11
CA ARG A 106 3.19 1.84 -13.20
C ARG A 106 3.22 0.42 -12.66
N LEU A 107 2.50 -0.47 -13.35
CA LEU A 107 2.37 -1.87 -12.96
C LEU A 107 3.74 -2.55 -12.87
N MET A 108 4.53 -2.46 -13.95
CA MET A 108 5.72 -3.30 -14.13
C MET A 108 6.86 -3.01 -13.14
N TYR A 109 7.12 -1.75 -12.83
CA TYR A 109 8.33 -1.34 -12.11
C TYR A 109 8.06 -0.49 -10.86
N GLU A 110 6.79 -0.27 -10.50
CA GLU A 110 6.41 0.35 -9.23
C GLU A 110 5.49 -0.59 -8.44
N ALA A 111 4.35 -1.01 -9.01
CA ALA A 111 3.37 -1.81 -8.29
C ALA A 111 3.81 -3.26 -8.08
N ASN A 112 4.24 -3.97 -9.13
CA ASN A 112 4.63 -5.39 -9.04
C ASN A 112 5.77 -5.65 -8.04
N PRO A 113 6.92 -4.92 -8.09
CA PRO A 113 8.01 -5.17 -7.15
C PRO A 113 7.61 -4.91 -5.69
N MET A 114 6.84 -3.85 -5.43
CA MET A 114 6.40 -3.50 -4.08
C MET A 114 5.35 -4.48 -3.55
N SER A 115 4.43 -4.92 -4.41
CA SER A 115 3.41 -5.91 -4.07
C SER A 115 4.04 -7.25 -3.70
N PHE A 116 5.05 -7.69 -4.46
CA PHE A 116 5.77 -8.93 -4.14
C PHE A 116 6.47 -8.87 -2.79
N ILE A 117 7.08 -7.73 -2.44
CA ILE A 117 7.67 -7.53 -1.10
C ILE A 117 6.59 -7.56 -0.02
N VAL A 118 5.49 -6.82 -0.20
CA VAL A 118 4.40 -6.72 0.79
C VAL A 118 3.76 -8.08 1.06
N GLU A 119 3.46 -8.84 0.03
CA GLU A 119 2.86 -10.17 0.15
C GLU A 119 3.80 -11.18 0.81
N GLN A 120 5.10 -11.14 0.48
CA GLN A 120 6.12 -11.96 1.14
C GLN A 120 6.31 -11.62 2.63
N ALA A 121 5.92 -10.40 3.03
CA ALA A 121 5.87 -9.97 4.43
C ALA A 121 4.51 -10.26 5.10
N GLY A 122 3.56 -10.92 4.44
CA GLY A 122 2.25 -11.28 4.99
C GLY A 122 1.15 -10.22 4.83
N GLY A 123 1.48 -9.07 4.22
CA GLY A 123 0.49 -8.09 3.80
C GLY A 123 -0.21 -8.50 2.50
N ILE A 124 -1.00 -7.59 1.95
CA ILE A 124 -1.66 -7.79 0.65
C ILE A 124 -1.55 -6.54 -0.22
N ALA A 125 -1.74 -6.70 -1.53
CA ALA A 125 -1.72 -5.61 -2.49
C ALA A 125 -2.77 -5.81 -3.60
N THR A 126 -3.65 -4.83 -3.79
CA THR A 126 -4.70 -4.84 -4.81
C THR A 126 -4.74 -3.52 -5.60
N ASP A 127 -5.41 -3.52 -6.75
CA ASP A 127 -5.78 -2.29 -7.46
C ASP A 127 -7.15 -1.73 -7.02
N GLY A 128 -7.70 -2.27 -5.93
CA GLY A 128 -9.07 -2.01 -5.47
C GLY A 128 -10.06 -3.08 -5.91
N HIS A 129 -9.75 -3.90 -6.92
CA HIS A 129 -10.63 -4.96 -7.43
C HIS A 129 -9.96 -6.33 -7.48
N ARG A 130 -8.69 -6.39 -7.89
CA ARG A 130 -7.90 -7.61 -8.06
C ARG A 130 -6.51 -7.47 -7.45
N ARG A 131 -5.90 -8.60 -7.13
CA ARG A 131 -4.51 -8.68 -6.65
C ARG A 131 -3.56 -8.16 -7.72
N ILE A 132 -2.61 -7.30 -7.32
CA ILE A 132 -1.69 -6.64 -8.25
C ILE A 132 -0.88 -7.64 -9.08
N LEU A 133 -0.36 -8.69 -8.43
CA LEU A 133 0.48 -9.70 -9.10
C LEU A 133 -0.28 -10.61 -10.07
N ASP A 134 -1.62 -10.58 -10.05
CA ASP A 134 -2.47 -11.35 -10.97
C ASP A 134 -2.88 -10.52 -12.19
N ILE A 135 -2.47 -9.25 -12.29
CA ILE A 135 -2.79 -8.38 -13.42
C ILE A 135 -1.86 -8.71 -14.61
N PRO A 136 -2.38 -9.25 -15.73
CA PRO A 136 -1.56 -9.44 -16.93
C PRO A 136 -1.18 -8.07 -17.51
N PRO A 137 0.11 -7.80 -17.77
CA PRO A 137 0.53 -6.52 -18.31
C PRO A 137 0.18 -6.39 -19.80
N GLU A 138 -0.45 -5.29 -20.17
CA GLU A 138 -0.77 -4.92 -21.55
C GLU A 138 0.30 -4.02 -22.19
N GLY A 139 1.22 -3.48 -21.39
CA GLY A 139 2.33 -2.67 -21.86
C GLY A 139 3.29 -2.25 -20.76
N LEU A 140 4.51 -1.84 -21.15
CA LEU A 140 5.58 -1.50 -20.21
C LEU A 140 5.23 -0.34 -19.27
N HIS A 141 4.45 0.63 -19.76
CA HIS A 141 4.06 1.82 -19.02
C HIS A 141 2.60 1.79 -18.55
N GLN A 142 1.98 0.60 -18.52
CA GLN A 142 0.64 0.43 -17.99
C GLN A 142 0.58 0.99 -16.57
N ARG A 143 -0.44 1.82 -16.33
CA ARG A 143 -0.69 2.40 -15.02
C ARG A 143 -1.69 1.54 -14.25
N VAL A 144 -1.69 1.70 -12.93
CA VAL A 144 -2.58 0.96 -12.03
C VAL A 144 -2.82 1.77 -10.75
N ALA A 145 -4.00 1.62 -10.16
CA ALA A 145 -4.25 2.00 -8.78
C ALA A 145 -3.51 1.03 -7.85
N VAL A 146 -3.14 1.48 -6.65
CA VAL A 146 -2.42 0.60 -5.70
C VAL A 146 -2.95 0.81 -4.29
N PHE A 147 -3.34 -0.29 -3.65
CA PHE A 147 -3.68 -0.38 -2.24
C PHE A 147 -2.82 -1.49 -1.66
N LEU A 148 -1.93 -1.19 -0.72
CA LEU A 148 -1.04 -2.20 -0.13
C LEU A 148 -0.79 -1.99 1.35
N GLY A 149 -0.49 -3.07 2.07
CA GLY A 149 -0.10 -3.05 3.47
C GLY A 149 -0.84 -4.09 4.32
N ALA A 150 -1.28 -3.66 5.50
CA ALA A 150 -1.98 -4.51 6.47
C ALA A 150 -3.23 -5.16 5.84
N ARG A 151 -3.38 -6.47 6.07
CA ARG A 151 -4.41 -7.32 5.46
C ARG A 151 -5.82 -6.78 5.70
N GLU A 152 -6.18 -6.54 6.95
CA GLU A 152 -7.53 -6.10 7.37
C GLU A 152 -7.96 -4.84 6.60
N GLU A 153 -7.04 -3.88 6.45
CA GLU A 153 -7.35 -2.58 5.86
C GLU A 153 -7.47 -2.66 4.33
N VAL A 154 -6.57 -3.37 3.67
CA VAL A 154 -6.61 -3.51 2.21
C VAL A 154 -7.80 -4.37 1.77
N GLU A 155 -8.16 -5.41 2.54
CA GLU A 155 -9.39 -6.20 2.30
C GLU A 155 -10.64 -5.34 2.51
N THR A 156 -10.68 -4.50 3.55
CA THR A 156 -11.79 -3.59 3.82
C THR A 156 -12.03 -2.65 2.65
N VAL A 157 -11.01 -1.90 2.21
CA VAL A 157 -11.18 -0.94 1.11
C VAL A 157 -11.46 -1.62 -0.23
N THR A 158 -10.90 -2.81 -0.47
CA THR A 158 -11.17 -3.62 -1.66
C THR A 158 -12.64 -4.06 -1.70
N ARG A 159 -13.20 -4.51 -0.56
CA ARG A 159 -14.61 -4.89 -0.47
C ARG A 159 -15.54 -3.71 -0.78
N TYR A 160 -15.21 -2.50 -0.34
CA TYR A 160 -16.03 -1.31 -0.66
C TYR A 160 -16.11 -0.99 -2.16
N HIS A 161 -15.19 -1.50 -2.99
CA HIS A 161 -15.27 -1.38 -4.45
C HIS A 161 -16.16 -2.46 -5.10
N GLN A 162 -16.66 -3.42 -4.31
CA GLN A 162 -17.51 -4.53 -4.74
C GLN A 162 -18.96 -4.38 -4.24
N ASP A 163 -19.18 -3.57 -3.20
CA ASP A 163 -20.50 -3.15 -2.69
C ASP A 163 -21.23 -2.24 -3.70
#